data_AF-A0A2M8K9R1-F1
#
_entry.id   AF-A0A2M8K9R1-F1
#
_cell.length_a   1.000
_cell.length_b   1.000
_cell.length_c   1.000
_cell.angle_alpha   90.00
_cell.angle_beta   90.00
_cell.angle_gamma   90.00
#
_symmetry.space_group_name_H-M   'P 1'
#
loop_
_entity.id
_entity.type
_entity.pdbx_description
1 polymer ?
#
loop_
_entity_poly.entity_id
_entity_poly.type
_entity_poly.pdbx_seq_one_letter_code
_entity_poly.pdbx_strand_id
1 'polypeptide(L)'
;MWDEYIDPIIKKWFLSPFSNLVTKTFLFVGAGLVATPLLGHLIIKVILSKYFDINIPIDVPDIPAYIAGVILMVSGSAYHLIHTHLVNIGNQYKIVEMKEKMEKEMPHDQGIIEGILQKLPYENTRFWIERAPIAGIRRDFARGLEECEKYITPPFNLYNQAADYKKRTLIAKIIAFNKAAYTSGYLGAQEDTTGEMYLPPYHWKGHGGKSEERYYKLQDNLSDAGQDLLKEYDEFITLIKSEGFVIGKI
;
A
#
# COMPACT_ATOMS: atom_id res chain seq x y z
N MET A 1 29.27 -11.22 -6.41
CA MET A 1 30.39 -11.79 -7.18
C MET A 1 30.50 -11.21 -8.60
N TRP A 2 29.40 -10.88 -9.31
CA TRP A 2 29.48 -10.18 -10.61
C TRP A 2 29.51 -8.64 -10.53
N ASP A 3 29.06 -8.05 -9.42
CA ASP A 3 29.09 -6.59 -9.22
C ASP A 3 30.52 -6.01 -9.11
N GLU A 4 31.53 -6.85 -8.86
CA GLU A 4 32.94 -6.42 -8.84
C GLU A 4 33.62 -6.51 -10.22
N TYR A 5 33.05 -7.21 -11.19
CA TYR A 5 33.72 -7.52 -12.47
C TYR A 5 33.11 -6.85 -13.71
N ILE A 6 31.84 -6.39 -13.65
CA ILE A 6 31.22 -5.68 -14.76
C ILE A 6 31.18 -4.19 -14.42
N ASP A 7 31.92 -3.40 -15.21
CA ASP A 7 31.96 -1.95 -15.10
C ASP A 7 30.52 -1.37 -15.04
N PRO A 8 30.20 -0.51 -14.05
CA PRO A 8 28.89 0.13 -13.93
C PRO A 8 28.43 0.84 -15.21
N ILE A 9 29.35 1.29 -16.06
CA ILE A 9 29.06 1.85 -17.38
C ILE A 9 28.47 0.79 -18.32
N ILE A 10 29.06 -0.41 -18.34
CA ILE A 10 28.60 -1.55 -19.16
C ILE A 10 27.22 -2.01 -18.65
N LYS A 11 27.05 -2.12 -17.33
CA LYS A 11 25.75 -2.48 -16.71
C LYS A 11 24.66 -1.48 -17.07
N LYS A 12 24.95 -0.17 -17.02
CA LYS A 12 24.03 0.91 -17.40
C LYS A 12 23.69 0.88 -18.89
N TRP A 13 24.65 0.57 -19.74
CA TRP A 13 24.44 0.47 -21.18
C TRP A 13 23.53 -0.72 -21.55
N PHE A 14 23.79 -1.89 -20.96
CA PHE A 14 22.96 -3.08 -21.14
C PHE A 14 21.52 -2.87 -20.64
N LEU A 15 21.31 -2.21 -19.51
CA LEU A 15 19.96 -2.00 -18.95
C LEU A 15 19.20 -0.82 -19.58
N SER A 16 19.77 -0.15 -20.59
CA SER A 16 19.16 1.02 -21.22
C SER A 16 18.03 0.63 -22.20
N PRO A 17 17.06 1.52 -22.47
CA PRO A 17 16.06 1.30 -23.53
C PRO A 17 16.70 1.14 -24.92
N PHE A 18 17.87 1.76 -25.12
CA PHE A 18 18.66 1.69 -26.34
C PHE A 18 19.16 0.25 -26.61
N SER A 19 19.55 -0.45 -25.56
CA SER A 19 20.00 -1.84 -25.60
C SER A 19 18.95 -2.80 -26.18
N ASN A 20 17.69 -2.68 -25.76
CA ASN A 20 16.59 -3.53 -26.24
C ASN A 20 16.28 -3.25 -27.73
N LEU A 21 16.42 -1.99 -28.16
CA LEU A 21 16.32 -1.61 -29.57
C LEU A 21 17.43 -2.26 -30.40
N VAL A 22 18.68 -2.23 -29.90
CA VAL A 22 19.83 -2.86 -30.53
C VAL A 22 19.59 -4.37 -30.70
N THR A 23 19.14 -5.07 -29.65
CA THR A 23 18.86 -6.51 -29.74
C THR A 23 17.84 -6.85 -30.82
N LYS A 24 16.74 -6.10 -30.87
CA LYS A 24 15.69 -6.28 -31.90
C LYS A 24 16.25 -6.04 -33.29
N THR A 25 17.02 -4.96 -33.49
CA THR A 25 17.64 -4.65 -34.78
C THR A 25 18.60 -5.76 -35.21
N PHE A 26 19.45 -6.27 -34.32
CA PHE A 26 20.36 -7.37 -34.64
C PHE A 26 19.62 -8.66 -35.06
N LEU A 27 18.54 -9.02 -34.35
CA LEU A 27 17.70 -10.17 -34.69
C LEU A 27 16.95 -10.00 -36.01
N PHE A 28 16.32 -8.84 -36.24
CA PHE A 28 15.58 -8.56 -37.47
C PHE A 28 16.49 -8.44 -38.70
N VAL A 29 17.64 -7.77 -38.57
CA VAL A 29 18.62 -7.64 -39.65
C VAL A 29 19.29 -8.98 -39.94
N GLY A 30 19.64 -9.75 -38.91
CA GLY A 30 20.18 -11.11 -39.08
C GLY A 30 19.20 -12.06 -39.77
N ALA A 31 17.93 -12.07 -39.34
CA ALA A 31 16.88 -12.86 -39.99
C ALA A 31 16.62 -12.40 -41.42
N GLY A 32 16.62 -11.08 -41.67
CA GLY A 32 16.49 -10.49 -42.99
C GLY A 32 17.63 -10.91 -43.93
N LEU A 33 18.88 -10.85 -43.48
CA LEU A 33 20.05 -11.27 -44.27
C LEU A 33 19.98 -12.75 -44.70
N VAL A 34 19.47 -13.63 -43.84
CA VAL A 34 19.32 -15.05 -44.15
C VAL A 34 18.10 -15.32 -45.03
N ALA A 35 16.96 -14.68 -44.75
CA ALA A 35 15.70 -14.98 -45.40
C ALA A 35 15.50 -14.27 -46.75
N THR A 36 16.01 -13.05 -46.91
CA THR A 36 15.75 -12.20 -48.09
C THR A 36 16.29 -12.79 -49.40
N PRO A 37 17.51 -13.35 -49.47
CA PRO A 37 18.00 -13.91 -50.72
C PRO A 37 17.22 -15.16 -51.14
N LEU A 38 16.79 -15.97 -50.15
CA LEU A 38 15.98 -17.18 -50.34
C LEU A 38 14.55 -16.83 -50.81
N LEU A 39 13.89 -15.88 -50.14
CA LEU A 39 12.57 -15.37 -50.53
C LEU A 39 12.60 -14.71 -51.90
N GLY A 40 13.64 -13.90 -52.18
CA GLY A 40 13.83 -13.24 -53.46
C GLY A 40 13.98 -14.24 -54.61
N HIS A 41 14.83 -15.26 -54.45
CA HIS A 41 14.98 -16.33 -55.44
C HIS A 41 13.68 -17.12 -55.66
N LEU A 42 12.96 -17.44 -54.58
CA LEU A 42 11.67 -18.14 -54.66
C LEU A 42 10.62 -17.32 -55.43
N ILE A 43 10.47 -16.03 -55.12
CA ILE A 43 9.50 -15.14 -55.78
C ILE A 43 9.85 -14.99 -57.27
N ILE A 44 11.11 -14.70 -57.60
CA ILE A 44 11.57 -14.53 -58.99
C ILE A 44 11.38 -15.83 -59.78
N LYS A 45 11.73 -16.98 -59.20
CA LYS A 45 11.53 -18.28 -59.83
C LYS A 45 10.06 -18.56 -60.13
N VAL A 46 9.16 -18.29 -59.18
CA VAL A 46 7.72 -18.49 -59.38
C VAL A 46 7.18 -17.58 -60.48
N ILE A 47 7.63 -16.32 -60.55
CA ILE A 47 7.21 -15.37 -61.60
C ILE A 47 7.74 -15.83 -62.97
N LEU A 48 9.02 -16.16 -63.08
CA LEU A 48 9.64 -16.56 -64.33
C LEU A 48 9.11 -17.89 -64.86
N SER A 49 8.87 -18.86 -63.97
CA SER A 49 8.24 -20.13 -64.35
C SER A 49 6.80 -19.94 -64.80
N LYS A 50 6.01 -19.08 -64.13
CA LYS A 50 4.58 -18.93 -64.42
C LYS A 50 4.28 -18.09 -65.66
N TYR A 51 5.08 -17.05 -65.92
CA TYR A 51 4.82 -16.09 -67.01
C TYR A 51 5.74 -16.24 -68.21
N PHE A 52 6.94 -16.81 -68.04
CA PHE A 52 7.96 -16.85 -69.09
C PHE A 52 8.43 -18.28 -69.43
N ASP A 53 7.96 -19.30 -68.71
CA ASP A 53 8.36 -20.71 -68.87
C ASP A 53 9.88 -20.93 -68.71
N ILE A 54 10.55 -20.03 -67.97
CA ILE A 54 11.99 -20.09 -67.67
C ILE A 54 12.18 -20.73 -66.29
N ASN A 55 12.90 -21.85 -66.25
CA ASN A 55 13.22 -22.55 -65.00
C ASN A 55 14.67 -22.26 -64.59
N ILE A 56 14.86 -21.39 -63.60
CA ILE A 56 16.19 -21.04 -63.08
C ILE A 56 16.52 -21.93 -61.87
N PRO A 57 17.74 -22.51 -61.78
CA PRO A 57 18.20 -23.16 -60.57
C PRO A 57 18.25 -22.15 -59.41
N ILE A 58 17.91 -22.60 -58.20
CA ILE A 58 18.01 -21.76 -57.01
C ILE A 58 19.47 -21.78 -56.58
N ASP A 59 20.21 -20.70 -56.81
CA ASP A 59 21.51 -20.52 -56.17
C ASP A 59 21.30 -20.09 -54.71
N VAL A 60 21.95 -20.84 -53.81
CA VAL A 60 21.89 -20.65 -52.36
C VAL A 60 22.65 -19.35 -52.02
N PRO A 61 22.23 -18.57 -51.00
CA PRO A 61 22.92 -17.32 -50.66
C PRO A 61 24.42 -17.54 -50.45
N ASP A 62 25.23 -16.55 -50.83
CA ASP A 62 26.67 -16.51 -50.57
C ASP A 62 26.97 -16.95 -49.13
N ILE A 63 27.78 -18.00 -48.99
CA ILE A 63 28.18 -18.59 -47.69
C ILE A 63 28.57 -17.52 -46.65
N PRO A 64 29.30 -16.44 -47.00
CA PRO A 64 29.58 -15.33 -46.08
C PRO A 64 28.34 -14.63 -45.50
N ALA A 65 27.30 -14.41 -46.29
CA ALA A 65 26.08 -13.73 -45.85
C ALA A 65 25.26 -14.60 -44.87
N TYR A 66 25.23 -15.91 -45.12
CA TYR A 66 24.60 -16.88 -44.21
C TYR A 66 25.36 -16.94 -42.88
N ILE A 67 26.70 -17.03 -42.92
CA ILE A 67 27.54 -17.02 -41.72
C ILE A 67 27.33 -15.73 -40.91
N ALA A 68 27.31 -14.57 -41.58
CA ALA A 68 27.08 -13.28 -40.93
C ALA A 68 25.70 -13.21 -40.26
N GLY A 69 24.65 -13.69 -40.93
CA GLY A 69 23.29 -13.73 -40.38
C GLY A 69 23.18 -14.63 -39.14
N VAL A 70 23.81 -15.81 -39.17
CA VAL A 70 23.85 -16.72 -38.01
C VAL A 70 24.60 -16.10 -36.82
N ILE A 71 25.75 -15.46 -37.06
CA ILE A 71 26.51 -14.76 -36.01
C ILE A 71 25.65 -13.66 -35.38
N LEU A 72 24.96 -12.84 -36.18
CA LEU A 72 24.08 -11.77 -35.67
C LEU A 72 22.95 -12.33 -34.79
N MET A 73 22.33 -13.44 -35.19
CA MET A 73 21.26 -14.07 -34.42
C MET A 73 21.77 -14.67 -33.10
N VAL A 74 22.94 -15.31 -33.10
CA VAL A 74 23.56 -15.86 -31.90
C VAL A 74 23.98 -14.74 -30.94
N SER A 75 24.62 -13.68 -31.44
CA SER A 75 25.01 -12.52 -30.65
C SER A 75 23.78 -11.79 -30.06
N GLY A 76 22.72 -11.59 -30.85
CA GLY A 76 21.48 -11.00 -30.37
C GLY A 76 20.80 -11.84 -29.29
N SER A 77 20.82 -13.17 -29.43
CA SER A 77 20.25 -14.10 -28.44
C SER A 77 21.05 -14.12 -27.15
N ALA A 78 22.39 -14.20 -27.24
CA ALA A 78 23.27 -14.12 -26.08
C ALA A 78 23.09 -12.80 -25.32
N TYR A 79 22.98 -11.69 -26.06
CA TYR A 79 22.70 -10.38 -25.49
C TYR A 79 21.36 -10.33 -24.75
N HIS A 80 20.30 -10.87 -25.35
CA HIS A 80 18.97 -10.91 -24.73
C HIS A 80 18.96 -11.71 -23.42
N LEU A 81 19.65 -12.85 -23.40
CA LEU A 81 19.79 -13.69 -22.19
C LEU A 81 20.53 -12.94 -21.08
N ILE A 82 21.64 -12.28 -21.41
CA ILE A 82 22.42 -11.46 -20.45
C ILE A 82 21.55 -10.32 -19.90
N HIS A 83 20.86 -9.59 -20.77
CA HIS A 83 19.97 -8.49 -20.36
C HIS A 83 18.88 -8.97 -19.40
N THR A 84 18.18 -10.05 -19.77
CA THR A 84 17.10 -10.62 -18.96
C THR A 84 17.60 -11.09 -17.60
N HIS A 85 18.78 -11.72 -17.56
CA HIS A 85 19.41 -12.15 -16.32
C HIS A 85 19.77 -10.96 -15.42
N LEU A 86 20.36 -9.89 -15.97
CA LEU A 86 20.69 -8.68 -15.21
C LEU A 86 19.45 -7.96 -14.66
N VAL A 87 18.37 -7.87 -15.46
CA VAL A 87 17.09 -7.32 -15.00
C VAL A 87 16.51 -8.15 -13.86
N ASN A 88 16.54 -9.48 -13.98
CA ASN A 88 16.05 -10.38 -12.94
C ASN A 88 16.85 -10.21 -11.64
N ILE A 89 18.18 -10.14 -11.71
CA ILE A 89 19.02 -9.88 -10.53
C ILE A 89 18.65 -8.54 -9.89
N GLY A 90 18.56 -7.47 -10.69
CA GLY A 90 18.19 -6.14 -10.18
C GLY A 90 16.81 -6.12 -9.49
N ASN A 91 15.85 -6.87 -10.03
CA ASN A 91 14.52 -7.01 -9.43
C ASN A 91 14.57 -7.81 -8.13
N GLN A 92 15.37 -8.88 -8.05
CA GLN A 92 15.55 -9.65 -6.82
C GLN A 92 16.12 -8.78 -5.69
N TYR A 93 17.13 -7.95 -5.98
CA TYR A 93 17.67 -7.02 -4.98
C TYR A 93 16.62 -6.04 -4.46
N LYS A 94 15.82 -5.43 -5.35
CA LYS A 94 14.73 -4.53 -4.94
C LYS A 94 13.69 -5.25 -4.08
N ILE A 95 13.35 -6.49 -4.41
CA ILE A 95 12.40 -7.31 -3.62
C ILE A 95 12.98 -7.59 -2.23
N VAL A 96 14.26 -7.92 -2.13
CA VAL A 96 14.94 -8.16 -0.84
C VAL A 96 14.96 -6.89 0.00
N GLU A 97 15.35 -5.75 -0.58
CA GLU A 97 15.35 -4.46 0.10
C GLU A 97 13.95 -4.06 0.60
N MET A 98 12.91 -4.25 -0.24
CA MET A 98 11.52 -4.01 0.17
C MET A 98 11.09 -4.95 1.30
N LYS A 99 11.49 -6.23 1.26
CA LYS A 99 11.20 -7.19 2.33
C LYS A 99 11.88 -6.81 3.64
N GLU A 100 13.17 -6.48 3.62
CA GLU A 100 13.90 -6.05 4.81
C GLU A 100 13.30 -4.78 5.42
N LYS A 101 12.84 -3.85 4.57
CA LYS A 101 12.13 -2.66 5.00
C LYS A 101 10.79 -3.02 5.65
N MET A 102 9.98 -3.87 5.02
CA MET A 102 8.72 -4.35 5.59
C MET A 102 8.93 -5.10 6.91
N GLU A 103 9.98 -5.93 7.04
CA GLU A 103 10.31 -6.66 8.27
C GLU A 103 10.65 -5.74 9.44
N LYS A 104 11.17 -4.53 9.18
CA LYS A 104 11.46 -3.54 10.22
C LYS A 104 10.28 -2.64 10.52
N GLU A 105 9.54 -2.24 9.50
CA GLU A 105 8.44 -1.28 9.60
C GLU A 105 7.14 -1.92 10.13
N MET A 106 6.86 -3.16 9.72
CA MET A 106 5.62 -3.85 10.10
C MET A 106 5.50 -4.14 11.60
N PRO A 107 6.55 -4.62 12.32
CA PRO A 107 6.46 -4.80 13.77
C PRO A 107 6.30 -3.48 14.53
N HIS A 108 6.92 -2.41 14.03
CA HIS A 108 6.76 -1.07 14.60
C HIS A 108 5.31 -0.60 14.51
N ASP A 109 4.73 -0.64 13.30
CA ASP A 109 3.36 -0.22 13.05
C ASP A 109 2.35 -1.09 13.81
N GLN A 110 2.59 -2.40 13.83
CA GLN A 110 1.77 -3.36 14.58
C GLN A 110 1.79 -3.04 16.08
N GLY A 111 2.95 -2.78 16.69
CA GLY A 111 3.04 -2.47 18.12
C GLY A 111 2.26 -1.19 18.50
N ILE A 112 2.22 -0.21 17.61
CA ILE A 112 1.43 1.02 17.81
C ILE A 112 -0.07 0.72 17.71
N ILE A 113 -0.49 0.00 16.67
CA ILE A 113 -1.90 -0.37 16.47
C ILE A 113 -2.39 -1.21 17.65
N GLU A 114 -1.63 -2.21 18.07
CA GLU A 114 -1.94 -3.03 19.25
C GLU A 114 -2.04 -2.19 20.51
N GLY A 115 -1.13 -1.23 20.70
CA GLY A 115 -1.17 -0.30 21.83
C GLY A 115 -2.47 0.52 21.89
N ILE A 116 -3.02 0.93 20.74
CA ILE A 116 -4.33 1.59 20.67
C ILE A 116 -5.46 0.61 21.00
N LEU A 117 -5.46 -0.58 20.39
CA LEU A 117 -6.53 -1.56 20.56
C LEU A 117 -6.60 -2.18 21.95
N GLN A 118 -5.47 -2.24 22.68
CA GLN A 118 -5.45 -2.63 24.08
C GLN A 118 -6.18 -1.61 24.97
N LYS A 119 -6.11 -0.32 24.63
CA LYS A 119 -6.81 0.76 25.35
C LYS A 119 -8.27 0.86 24.93
N LEU A 120 -8.54 0.53 23.67
CA LEU A 120 -9.86 0.55 23.07
C LEU A 120 -10.23 -0.84 22.55
N PRO A 121 -10.55 -1.81 23.42
CA PRO A 121 -11.07 -3.09 22.97
C PRO A 121 -12.39 -2.90 22.23
N TYR A 122 -12.60 -3.63 21.15
CA TYR A 122 -13.69 -3.35 20.21
C TYR A 122 -15.08 -3.30 20.85
N GLU A 123 -15.50 -4.40 21.47
CA GLU A 123 -16.82 -4.51 22.13
C GLU A 123 -16.98 -3.51 23.28
N ASN A 124 -15.92 -3.35 24.08
CA ASN A 124 -15.94 -2.44 25.23
C ASN A 124 -16.06 -0.98 24.77
N THR A 125 -15.40 -0.63 23.66
CA THR A 125 -15.43 0.71 23.08
C THR A 125 -16.83 1.05 22.57
N ARG A 126 -17.45 0.15 21.78
CA ARG A 126 -18.83 0.34 21.33
C ARG A 126 -19.78 0.55 22.50
N PHE A 127 -19.75 -0.36 23.47
CA PHE A 127 -20.64 -0.33 24.62
C PHE A 127 -20.56 0.98 25.42
N TRP A 128 -19.35 1.43 25.77
CA TRP A 128 -19.21 2.62 26.61
C TRP A 128 -19.50 3.91 25.85
N ILE A 129 -19.17 3.99 24.57
CA ILE A 129 -19.44 5.19 23.76
C ILE A 129 -20.94 5.33 23.50
N GLU A 130 -21.64 4.26 23.13
CA GLU A 130 -23.10 4.30 22.92
C GLU A 130 -23.86 4.66 24.21
N ARG A 131 -23.33 4.23 25.36
CA ARG A 131 -23.97 4.43 26.66
C ARG A 131 -23.63 5.77 27.31
N ALA A 132 -22.53 6.40 26.92
CA ALA A 132 -22.03 7.64 27.51
C ALA A 132 -23.07 8.78 27.58
N PRO A 133 -23.85 9.07 26.52
CA PRO A 133 -24.86 10.13 26.57
C PRO A 133 -25.96 9.88 27.60
N ILE A 134 -26.24 8.62 27.94
CA ILE A 134 -27.42 8.25 28.75
C ILE A 134 -27.01 7.95 30.18
N ALA A 135 -26.04 7.07 30.39
CA ALA A 135 -25.65 6.57 31.71
C ALA A 135 -24.25 7.03 32.15
N GLY A 136 -23.55 7.79 31.31
CA GLY A 136 -22.16 8.16 31.55
C GLY A 136 -21.18 7.05 31.18
N ILE A 137 -19.93 7.25 31.59
CA ILE A 137 -18.78 6.45 31.14
C ILE A 137 -17.89 6.10 32.34
N ARG A 138 -17.28 4.90 32.32
CA ARG A 138 -16.33 4.53 33.39
C ARG A 138 -15.05 5.35 33.28
N ARG A 139 -14.47 5.71 34.43
CA ARG A 139 -13.25 6.51 34.51
C ARG A 139 -12.03 5.79 33.95
N ASP A 140 -11.93 4.48 34.11
CA ASP A 140 -10.84 3.69 33.54
C ASP A 140 -10.89 3.67 32.01
N PHE A 141 -12.08 3.53 31.43
CA PHE A 141 -12.28 3.62 29.99
C PHE A 141 -12.03 5.03 29.45
N ALA A 142 -12.54 6.06 30.14
CA ALA A 142 -12.28 7.47 29.82
C ALA A 142 -10.77 7.77 29.78
N ARG A 143 -10.02 7.29 30.77
CA ARG A 143 -8.56 7.39 30.78
C ARG A 143 -7.92 6.65 29.61
N GLY A 144 -8.48 5.51 29.19
CA GLY A 144 -8.04 4.81 27.99
C GLY A 144 -8.15 5.67 26.72
N LEU A 145 -9.25 6.41 26.57
CA LEU A 145 -9.45 7.37 25.47
C LEU A 145 -8.42 8.50 25.52
N GLU A 146 -8.20 9.10 26.69
CA GLU A 146 -7.19 10.16 26.86
C GLU A 146 -5.77 9.66 26.58
N GLU A 147 -5.42 8.47 27.05
CA GLU A 147 -4.11 7.85 26.79
C GLU A 147 -3.87 7.56 25.31
N CYS A 148 -4.93 7.45 24.50
CA CYS A 148 -4.81 7.30 23.05
C CYS A 148 -4.38 8.58 22.33
N GLU A 149 -4.57 9.76 22.93
CA GLU A 149 -4.25 11.05 22.28
C GLU A 149 -2.76 11.19 21.94
N LYS A 150 -1.88 10.56 22.73
CA LYS A 150 -0.42 10.58 22.49
C LYS A 150 -0.01 9.96 21.14
N TYR A 151 -0.82 9.07 20.57
CA TYR A 151 -0.48 8.37 19.32
C TYR A 151 -0.57 9.25 18.07
N ILE A 152 -0.97 10.52 18.22
CA ILE A 152 -0.98 11.52 17.13
C ILE A 152 0.40 12.14 16.88
N THR A 153 1.27 12.14 17.89
CA THR A 153 2.60 12.79 17.87
C THR A 153 3.74 11.79 17.71
N PRO A 154 4.93 12.23 17.26
CA PRO A 154 6.14 11.40 17.30
C PRO A 154 6.40 10.86 18.73
N PRO A 155 6.90 9.61 18.89
CA PRO A 155 7.42 8.71 17.85
C PRO A 155 6.37 7.79 17.20
N PHE A 156 5.07 8.01 17.41
CA PHE A 156 4.02 7.04 17.05
C PHE A 156 3.53 7.10 15.60
N ASN A 157 4.28 7.69 14.67
CA ASN A 157 3.89 7.76 13.26
C ASN A 157 4.02 6.39 12.60
N LEU A 158 3.00 5.94 11.87
CA LEU A 158 3.07 4.68 11.14
C LEU A 158 3.82 4.85 9.81
N TYR A 159 4.55 3.82 9.39
CA TYR A 159 5.17 3.76 8.07
C TYR A 159 4.11 3.57 6.98
N ASN A 160 3.10 2.73 7.24
CA ASN A 160 1.93 2.62 6.38
C ASN A 160 1.11 3.91 6.42
N GLN A 161 1.18 4.69 5.33
CA GLN A 161 0.55 6.00 5.23
C GLN A 161 -0.98 5.96 5.31
N ALA A 162 -1.61 4.91 4.75
CA ALA A 162 -3.06 4.75 4.82
C ALA A 162 -3.50 4.49 6.26
N ALA A 163 -2.79 3.60 6.95
CA ALA A 163 -3.02 3.33 8.36
C ALA A 163 -2.72 4.56 9.25
N ASP A 164 -1.63 5.31 8.99
CA ASP A 164 -1.28 6.50 9.77
C ASP A 164 -2.37 7.57 9.65
N TYR A 165 -2.83 7.82 8.42
CA TYR A 165 -3.93 8.75 8.16
C TYR A 165 -5.18 8.34 8.94
N LYS A 166 -5.58 7.07 8.85
CA LYS A 166 -6.81 6.62 9.50
C LYS A 166 -6.70 6.62 11.03
N LYS A 167 -5.55 6.23 11.56
CA LYS A 167 -5.20 6.37 12.99
C LYS A 167 -5.36 7.82 13.44
N ARG A 168 -4.77 8.80 12.74
CA ARG A 168 -4.89 10.22 13.11
C ARG A 168 -6.35 10.68 13.12
N THR A 169 -7.14 10.27 12.13
CA THR A 169 -8.58 10.59 12.06
C THR A 169 -9.33 10.01 13.25
N LEU A 170 -9.08 8.75 13.60
CA LEU A 170 -9.65 8.12 14.80
C LEU A 170 -9.29 8.90 16.07
N ILE A 171 -7.99 9.21 16.28
CA ILE A 171 -7.56 9.97 17.46
C ILE A 171 -8.21 11.36 17.50
N ALA A 172 -8.37 12.04 16.35
CA ALA A 172 -9.07 13.31 16.28
C ALA A 172 -10.54 13.20 16.71
N LYS A 173 -11.23 12.10 16.36
CA LYS A 173 -12.59 11.84 16.85
C LYS A 173 -12.63 11.53 18.34
N ILE A 174 -11.64 10.83 18.88
CA ILE A 174 -11.51 10.62 20.33
C ILE A 174 -11.41 11.97 21.06
N ILE A 175 -10.54 12.87 20.58
CA ILE A 175 -10.39 14.22 21.14
C ILE A 175 -11.72 14.99 21.06
N ALA A 176 -12.42 14.92 19.94
CA ALA A 176 -13.72 15.57 19.78
C ALA A 176 -14.77 15.02 20.76
N PHE A 177 -14.82 13.70 20.92
CA PHE A 177 -15.68 13.05 21.92
C PHE A 177 -15.33 13.48 23.35
N ASN A 178 -14.05 13.46 23.73
CA ASN A 178 -13.59 13.89 25.05
C ASN A 178 -13.95 15.37 25.32
N LYS A 179 -13.86 16.23 24.30
CA LYS A 179 -14.28 17.63 24.40
C LYS A 179 -15.80 17.78 24.59
N ALA A 180 -16.60 17.00 23.85
CA ALA A 180 -18.06 16.98 24.01
C ALA A 180 -18.45 16.45 25.41
N ALA A 181 -17.76 15.41 25.89
CA ALA A 181 -18.00 14.82 27.19
C ALA A 181 -17.60 15.76 28.33
N TYR A 182 -16.32 16.12 28.44
CA TYR A 182 -15.77 16.72 29.67
C TYR A 182 -15.67 18.24 29.57
N THR A 183 -15.10 18.76 28.47
CA THR A 183 -14.88 20.22 28.32
C THR A 183 -16.18 20.99 28.20
N SER A 184 -17.20 20.41 27.55
CA SER A 184 -18.53 21.01 27.46
C SER A 184 -19.34 20.87 28.75
N GLY A 185 -18.80 20.14 29.75
CA GLY A 185 -19.40 19.96 31.07
C GLY A 185 -20.58 19.00 31.10
N TYR A 186 -20.70 18.09 30.12
CA TYR A 186 -21.80 17.11 30.11
C TYR A 186 -21.52 15.89 30.98
N LEU A 187 -20.29 15.36 30.98
CA LEU A 187 -19.88 14.30 31.90
C LEU A 187 -18.96 14.92 32.94
N GLY A 188 -19.37 14.85 34.20
CA GLY A 188 -18.63 15.38 35.34
C GLY A 188 -18.20 14.26 36.30
N ALA A 189 -17.14 14.51 37.07
CA ALA A 189 -16.92 13.76 38.29
C ALA A 189 -18.17 13.94 39.16
N GLN A 190 -18.72 12.85 39.70
CA GLN A 190 -19.89 12.89 40.58
C GLN A 190 -19.66 13.88 41.74
N GLU A 191 -20.72 14.22 42.46
CA GLU A 191 -20.61 14.86 43.79
C GLU A 191 -19.69 14.04 44.72
N ASP A 192 -19.61 12.72 44.49
CA ASP A 192 -18.58 11.84 45.03
C ASP A 192 -17.36 11.73 44.08
N THR A 193 -16.27 12.38 44.48
CA THR A 193 -15.01 12.34 43.72
C THR A 193 -14.37 10.96 43.69
N THR A 194 -14.82 9.99 44.50
CA THR A 194 -14.31 8.61 44.54
C THR A 194 -15.04 7.63 43.62
N GLY A 195 -16.19 8.02 43.07
CA GLY A 195 -16.99 7.14 42.20
C GLY A 195 -16.28 6.71 40.91
N GLU A 196 -16.59 5.52 40.40
CA GLU A 196 -15.92 4.93 39.23
C GLU A 196 -16.41 5.46 37.87
N MET A 197 -17.43 6.32 37.86
CA MET A 197 -18.12 6.80 36.66
C MET A 197 -18.02 8.32 36.54
N TYR A 198 -17.95 8.82 35.31
CA TYR A 198 -18.36 10.17 34.97
C TYR A 198 -19.83 10.15 34.55
N LEU A 199 -20.66 10.95 35.19
CA LEU A 199 -22.11 10.91 35.00
C LEU A 199 -22.64 12.20 34.34
N PRO A 200 -23.77 12.10 33.61
CA PRO A 200 -24.54 13.26 33.17
C PRO A 200 -25.03 14.11 34.36
N PRO A 201 -25.27 15.43 34.19
CA PRO A 201 -25.83 16.30 35.21
C PRO A 201 -27.34 16.03 35.34
N TYR A 202 -27.72 14.90 35.93
CA TYR A 202 -29.13 14.51 36.06
C TYR A 202 -29.97 15.54 36.81
N HIS A 203 -29.36 16.32 37.69
CA HIS A 203 -30.02 17.44 38.36
C HIS A 203 -30.54 18.49 37.38
N TRP A 204 -30.08 18.55 36.12
CA TRP A 204 -30.64 19.46 35.10
C TRP A 204 -31.94 18.93 34.48
N LYS A 205 -32.24 17.65 34.65
CA LYS A 205 -33.43 16.98 34.09
C LYS A 205 -34.64 17.25 34.99
N GLY A 206 -35.74 17.72 34.38
CA GLY A 206 -37.01 17.94 35.11
C GLY A 206 -37.11 19.27 35.87
N HIS A 207 -36.12 20.16 35.79
CA HIS A 207 -36.23 21.52 36.37
C HIS A 207 -36.97 22.53 35.47
N GLY A 208 -37.40 22.13 34.27
CA GLY A 208 -38.13 22.97 33.33
C GLY A 208 -37.32 24.15 32.77
N GLY A 209 -37.63 24.59 31.55
CA GLY A 209 -37.00 25.76 30.92
C GLY A 209 -35.57 25.51 30.40
N LYS A 210 -34.71 26.55 30.47
CA LYS A 210 -33.40 26.60 29.78
C LYS A 210 -32.38 25.52 30.22
N SER A 211 -32.50 24.99 31.44
CA SER A 211 -31.59 23.97 31.96
C SER A 211 -31.81 22.60 31.32
N GLU A 212 -33.08 22.25 31.10
CA GLU A 212 -33.48 20.99 30.48
C GLU A 212 -33.18 20.99 28.98
N GLU A 213 -33.43 22.11 28.29
CA GLU A 213 -33.00 22.30 26.89
C GLU A 213 -31.48 22.16 26.74
N ARG A 214 -30.70 22.76 27.66
CA ARG A 214 -29.24 22.63 27.67
C ARG A 214 -28.79 21.18 27.88
N TYR A 215 -29.47 20.45 28.78
CA TYR A 215 -29.19 19.04 29.03
C TYR A 215 -29.31 18.21 27.75
N TYR A 216 -30.47 18.27 27.09
CA TYR A 216 -30.71 17.49 25.87
C TYR A 216 -29.79 17.91 24.74
N LYS A 217 -29.51 19.20 24.57
CA LYS A 217 -28.55 19.67 23.56
C LYS A 217 -27.14 19.10 23.78
N LEU A 218 -26.66 19.05 25.02
CA LEU A 218 -25.36 18.47 25.32
C LEU A 218 -25.36 16.94 25.18
N GLN A 219 -26.48 16.30 25.53
CA GLN A 219 -26.69 14.86 25.31
C GLN A 219 -26.61 14.52 23.83
N ASP A 220 -27.31 15.26 22.97
CA ASP A 220 -27.32 15.07 21.51
C ASP A 220 -25.92 15.30 20.94
N ASN A 221 -25.25 16.40 21.33
CA ASN A 221 -23.88 16.67 20.89
C ASN A 221 -22.90 15.54 21.26
N LEU A 222 -23.03 14.96 22.46
CA LEU A 222 -22.19 13.83 22.88
C LEU A 222 -22.55 12.57 22.10
N SER A 223 -23.84 12.33 21.86
CA SER A 223 -24.32 11.20 21.05
C SER A 223 -23.78 11.28 19.63
N ASP A 224 -23.87 12.44 18.98
CA ASP A 224 -23.35 12.66 17.64
C ASP A 224 -21.83 12.45 17.57
N ALA A 225 -21.08 13.02 18.52
CA ALA A 225 -19.64 12.81 18.63
C ALA A 225 -19.27 11.34 18.86
N GLY A 226 -20.09 10.61 19.64
CA GLY A 226 -19.94 9.18 19.87
C GLY A 226 -20.17 8.34 18.62
N GLN A 227 -21.22 8.64 17.84
CA GLN A 227 -21.49 7.94 16.58
C GLN A 227 -20.38 8.17 15.56
N ASP A 228 -19.90 9.41 15.44
CA ASP A 228 -18.76 9.77 14.60
C ASP A 228 -17.49 8.99 14.98
N LEU A 229 -17.22 8.86 16.28
CA LEU A 229 -16.10 8.08 16.80
C LEU A 229 -16.23 6.60 16.41
N LEU A 230 -17.40 6.00 16.64
CA LEU A 230 -17.62 4.57 16.39
C LEU A 230 -17.51 4.23 14.90
N LYS A 231 -18.05 5.10 14.04
CA LYS A 231 -17.89 4.96 12.59
C LYS A 231 -16.41 4.97 12.19
N GLU A 232 -15.64 5.95 12.66
CA GLU A 232 -14.21 6.03 12.34
C GLU A 232 -13.42 4.86 12.93
N TYR A 233 -13.82 4.36 14.10
CA TYR A 233 -13.23 3.19 14.71
C TYR A 233 -13.51 1.91 13.89
N ASP A 234 -14.75 1.70 13.41
CA ASP A 234 -15.09 0.59 12.52
C ASP A 234 -14.30 0.63 11.20
N GLU A 235 -14.17 1.82 10.61
CA GLU A 235 -13.37 2.01 9.39
C GLU A 235 -11.87 1.78 9.65
N PHE A 236 -11.36 2.21 10.81
CA PHE A 236 -9.99 1.92 11.22
C PHE A 236 -9.74 0.42 11.36
N ILE A 237 -10.61 -0.31 12.09
CA ILE A 237 -10.52 -1.77 12.27
C ILE A 237 -10.57 -2.50 10.93
N THR A 238 -11.44 -2.05 10.02
CA THR A 238 -11.57 -2.65 8.68
C THR A 238 -10.28 -2.46 7.88
N LEU A 239 -9.71 -1.26 7.89
CA LEU A 239 -8.47 -0.94 7.18
C LEU A 239 -7.28 -1.76 7.71
N ILE A 240 -7.07 -1.81 9.03
CA ILE A 240 -5.93 -2.55 9.59
C ILE A 240 -6.04 -4.06 9.30
N LYS A 241 -7.26 -4.62 9.24
CA LYS A 241 -7.49 -6.00 8.81
C LYS A 241 -7.17 -6.20 7.33
N SER A 242 -7.55 -5.28 6.45
CA SER A 242 -7.26 -5.38 5.01
C SER A 242 -5.77 -5.23 4.70
N GLU A 243 -5.05 -4.44 5.49
CA GLU A 243 -3.60 -4.26 5.38
C GLU A 243 -2.80 -5.44 5.97
N GLY A 244 -3.47 -6.45 6.54
CA GLY A 244 -2.84 -7.68 7.02
C GLY A 244 -2.24 -7.59 8.42
N PHE A 245 -2.57 -6.56 9.20
CA PHE A 245 -2.15 -6.49 10.61
C PHE A 245 -2.85 -7.60 11.41
N VAL A 246 -2.07 -8.45 12.07
CA VAL A 246 -2.58 -9.55 12.89
C VAL A 246 -3.03 -9.00 14.24
N ILE A 247 -4.33 -8.82 14.41
CA ILE A 247 -4.94 -8.41 15.67
C ILE A 247 -5.31 -9.70 16.41
N GLY A 248 -4.36 -10.28 17.15
CA GLY A 248 -4.51 -11.69 17.55
C GLY A 248 -3.54 -12.26 18.57
N LYS A 249 -3.35 -11.56 19.69
CA LYS A 249 -3.31 -12.15 21.04
C LYS A 249 -4.01 -11.18 22.00
N ILE A 250 -5.32 -11.01 21.82
CA ILE A 250 -6.19 -10.34 22.80
C ILE A 250 -7.24 -11.36 23.20
#